data_AF-A0A1J6Y2Y8-F1
#
_entry.id   AF-A0A1J6Y2Y8-F1
#
_cell.length_a   1.000
_cell.length_b   1.000
_cell.length_c   1.000
_cell.angle_alpha   90.00
_cell.angle_beta   90.00
_cell.angle_gamma   90.00
#
_symmetry.space_group_name_H-M   'P 1'
#
loop_
_entity.id
_entity.type
_entity.pdbx_description
1 polymer ?
#
loop_
_entity_poly.entity_id
_entity_poly.type
_entity_poly.pdbx_seq_one_letter_code
_entity_poly.pdbx_strand_id
1 'polypeptide(L)'
;MTRGPRAYLSFIGIGLLAGLLSGLFGVGGGTVIVPLLVLLLSFGQRISAGTSLAAIVPTASVGVISYAISGSVAWIPALILAAGAVVGAQIGSRLLPRVSQTALRWGFVVFLIVVIVSLFLVIPSRAAEFELGWLNGVALVAVGVVTGVIAGLIGVGGGVIIVPVLMLGFGTSDLVAKGTSLLMMIPTAVSGTIGNLRHHNVDLVAAALIGVSACTTTALGAWLATRIDPFAGNVLFAAYLVVIAVQMALKALRSRPR
;
A
#
# COMPACT_ATOMS: atom_id res chain seq x y z
N MET A 1 -11.41 22.52 -10.98
CA MET A 1 -10.07 22.95 -10.55
C MET A 1 -9.17 23.03 -11.79
N THR A 2 -8.82 24.23 -12.24
CA THR A 2 -7.83 24.41 -13.32
C THR A 2 -6.46 24.00 -12.78
N ARG A 3 -5.89 22.95 -13.34
CA ARG A 3 -4.60 22.41 -12.87
C ARG A 3 -3.45 23.21 -13.50
N GLY A 4 -2.69 23.91 -12.67
CA GLY A 4 -1.47 24.56 -13.13
C GLY A 4 -0.34 23.55 -13.42
N PRO A 5 0.70 23.94 -14.18
CA PRO A 5 1.86 23.09 -14.49
C PRO A 5 2.53 22.46 -13.26
N ARG A 6 2.56 23.20 -12.14
CA ARG A 6 3.11 22.74 -10.85
C ARG A 6 2.39 21.50 -10.29
N ALA A 7 1.08 21.38 -10.52
CA ALA A 7 0.32 20.22 -10.06
C ALA A 7 0.71 18.95 -10.82
N TYR A 8 0.87 19.05 -12.15
CA TYR A 8 1.33 17.95 -13.00
C TYR A 8 2.73 17.46 -12.62
N LEU A 9 3.67 18.39 -12.41
CA LEU A 9 5.01 18.07 -11.93
C LEU A 9 4.99 17.38 -10.56
N SER A 10 4.11 17.83 -9.67
CA SER A 10 3.94 17.21 -8.35
C SER A 10 3.41 15.77 -8.47
N PHE A 11 2.45 15.50 -9.35
CA PHE A 11 1.95 14.13 -9.58
C PHE A 11 3.06 13.20 -10.10
N ILE A 12 3.87 13.67 -11.04
CA ILE A 12 5.00 12.90 -11.57
C ILE A 12 6.02 12.62 -10.46
N GLY A 13 6.40 13.64 -9.68
CA GLY A 13 7.34 13.48 -8.56
C GLY A 13 6.83 12.52 -7.49
N ILE A 14 5.55 12.61 -7.13
CA ILE A 14 4.89 11.66 -6.21
C ILE A 14 4.94 10.25 -6.79
N GLY A 15 4.63 10.08 -8.08
CA GLY A 15 4.68 8.79 -8.73
C GLY A 15 6.08 8.19 -8.74
N LEU A 16 7.11 8.92 -9.17
CA LEU A 16 8.49 8.45 -9.17
C LEU A 16 8.95 7.98 -7.76
N LEU A 17 8.62 8.74 -6.72
CA LEU A 17 8.95 8.35 -5.36
C LEU A 17 8.12 7.14 -4.90
N ALA A 18 6.82 7.14 -5.18
CA ALA A 18 5.92 6.06 -4.81
C ALA A 18 6.26 4.75 -5.51
N GLY A 19 6.66 4.80 -6.79
CA GLY A 19 7.09 3.64 -7.57
C GLY A 19 8.35 3.02 -6.99
N LEU A 20 9.40 3.83 -6.79
CA LEU A 20 10.64 3.38 -6.15
C LEU A 20 10.37 2.70 -4.80
N LEU A 21 9.61 3.34 -3.91
CA LEU A 21 9.31 2.79 -2.58
C LEU A 21 8.36 1.59 -2.65
N SER A 22 7.42 1.57 -3.60
CA SER A 22 6.53 0.43 -3.86
C SER A 22 7.31 -0.81 -4.26
N GLY A 23 8.25 -0.68 -5.19
CA GLY A 23 9.14 -1.77 -5.61
C GLY A 23 10.06 -2.22 -4.47
N LEU A 24 10.63 -1.28 -3.73
CA LEU A 24 11.59 -1.57 -2.67
C LEU A 24 10.99 -2.34 -1.49
N PHE A 25 9.76 -1.98 -1.10
CA PHE A 25 9.13 -2.47 0.12
C PHE A 25 7.87 -3.31 -0.12
N GLY A 26 7.43 -3.50 -1.36
CA GLY A 26 6.26 -4.32 -1.68
C GLY A 26 4.94 -3.74 -1.17
N VAL A 27 4.81 -2.40 -1.13
CA VAL A 27 3.69 -1.71 -0.46
C VAL A 27 2.68 -1.04 -1.40
N GLY A 28 2.87 -1.13 -2.72
CA GLY A 28 2.01 -0.47 -3.70
C GLY A 28 2.19 1.05 -3.80
N GLY A 29 2.96 1.67 -2.89
CA GLY A 29 3.23 3.12 -2.89
C GLY A 29 2.12 3.97 -2.26
N GLY A 30 0.98 3.37 -1.88
CA GLY A 30 -0.17 4.10 -1.35
C GLY A 30 0.10 4.84 -0.03
N THR A 31 1.02 4.33 0.79
CA THR A 31 1.52 5.03 1.99
C THR A 31 2.27 6.32 1.69
N VAL A 32 2.79 6.48 0.46
CA VAL A 32 3.44 7.72 0.00
C VAL A 32 2.40 8.60 -0.70
N ILE A 33 1.60 8.01 -1.58
CA ILE A 33 0.68 8.74 -2.45
C ILE A 33 -0.37 9.48 -1.61
N VAL A 34 -1.00 8.80 -0.65
CA VAL A 34 -2.06 9.42 0.16
C VAL A 34 -1.54 10.63 0.95
N PRO A 35 -0.47 10.52 1.76
CA PRO A 35 0.06 11.67 2.49
C PRO A 35 0.55 12.80 1.60
N LEU A 36 1.23 12.52 0.49
CA LEU A 36 1.73 13.59 -0.38
C LEU A 36 0.61 14.31 -1.12
N LEU A 37 -0.43 13.61 -1.58
CA LEU A 37 -1.62 14.26 -2.14
C LEU A 37 -2.31 15.16 -1.09
N VAL A 38 -2.40 14.68 0.16
CA VAL A 38 -2.97 15.45 1.25
C VAL A 38 -2.09 16.64 1.60
N LEU A 39 -0.78 16.45 1.77
CA LEU A 39 0.18 17.44 2.28
C LEU A 39 0.56 18.50 1.24
N LEU A 40 0.93 18.09 0.02
CA LEU A 40 1.46 18.98 -1.01
C LEU A 40 0.35 19.61 -1.86
N LEU A 41 -0.71 18.86 -2.14
CA LEU A 41 -1.77 19.27 -3.05
C LEU A 41 -3.11 19.55 -2.36
N SER A 42 -3.17 19.41 -1.03
CA SER A 42 -4.36 19.69 -0.22
C SER A 42 -5.60 18.90 -0.65
N PHE A 43 -5.41 17.70 -1.18
CA PHE A 43 -6.53 16.79 -1.47
C PHE A 43 -7.20 16.36 -0.16
N GLY A 44 -8.52 16.16 -0.19
CA GLY A 44 -9.24 15.56 0.92
C GLY A 44 -8.88 14.07 1.07
N GLN A 45 -8.87 13.55 2.30
CA GLN A 45 -8.42 12.17 2.59
C GLN A 45 -9.12 11.12 1.74
N ARG A 46 -10.44 11.26 1.55
CA ARG A 46 -11.25 10.34 0.73
C ARG A 46 -10.82 10.32 -0.74
N ILE A 47 -10.63 11.50 -1.34
CA ILE A 47 -10.19 11.61 -2.74
C ILE A 47 -8.76 11.08 -2.88
N SER A 48 -7.87 11.40 -1.94
CA SER A 48 -6.50 10.86 -1.92
C SER A 48 -6.49 9.34 -1.83
N ALA A 49 -7.34 8.75 -0.98
CA ALA A 49 -7.44 7.31 -0.81
C ALA A 49 -7.88 6.61 -2.11
N GLY A 50 -8.94 7.07 -2.74
CA GLY A 50 -9.41 6.51 -4.01
C GLY A 50 -8.43 6.73 -5.18
N THR A 51 -7.82 7.92 -5.26
CA THR A 51 -6.79 8.25 -6.26
C THR A 51 -5.56 7.35 -6.12
N SER A 52 -5.15 7.09 -4.89
CA SER A 52 -4.04 6.19 -4.57
C SER A 52 -4.33 4.76 -5.01
N LEU A 53 -5.50 4.20 -4.68
CA LEU A 53 -5.89 2.86 -5.15
C LEU A 53 -5.82 2.73 -6.66
N ALA A 54 -6.28 3.74 -7.40
CA ALA A 54 -6.19 3.72 -8.86
C ALA A 54 -4.74 3.74 -9.36
N ALA A 55 -3.86 4.52 -8.71
CA ALA A 55 -2.43 4.59 -9.05
C ALA A 55 -1.63 3.33 -8.65
N ILE A 56 -2.11 2.56 -7.66
CA ILE A 56 -1.49 1.31 -7.21
C ILE A 56 -1.58 0.23 -8.29
N VAL A 57 -2.64 0.19 -9.10
CA VAL A 57 -2.86 -0.89 -10.10
C VAL A 57 -1.69 -1.05 -11.08
N PRO A 58 -1.27 0.00 -11.82
CA PRO A 58 -0.17 -0.14 -12.77
C PRO A 58 1.18 -0.39 -12.07
N THR A 59 1.40 0.23 -10.91
CA THR A 59 2.66 0.09 -10.16
C THR A 59 2.82 -1.29 -9.56
N ALA A 60 1.76 -1.84 -8.95
CA ALA A 60 1.76 -3.20 -8.43
C ALA A 60 1.94 -4.24 -9.53
N SER A 61 1.41 -3.98 -10.73
CA SER A 61 1.63 -4.81 -11.92
C SER A 61 3.11 -4.87 -12.32
N VAL A 62 3.80 -3.72 -12.42
CA VAL A 62 5.25 -3.70 -12.71
C VAL A 62 6.05 -4.36 -11.58
N GLY A 63 5.65 -4.11 -10.32
CA GLY A 63 6.29 -4.68 -9.15
C GLY A 63 6.19 -6.20 -9.12
N VAL A 64 4.99 -6.77 -9.29
CA VAL A 64 4.81 -8.23 -9.29
C VAL A 64 5.58 -8.88 -10.43
N ILE A 65 5.63 -8.28 -11.61
CA ILE A 65 6.44 -8.80 -12.74
C ILE A 65 7.91 -8.83 -12.33
N SER A 66 8.42 -7.76 -11.71
CA SER A 66 9.82 -7.66 -11.28
C SER A 66 10.19 -8.75 -10.27
N TYR A 67 9.34 -9.00 -9.26
CA TYR A 67 9.55 -10.06 -8.28
C TYR A 67 9.33 -11.46 -8.86
N ALA A 68 8.38 -11.64 -9.77
CA ALA A 68 8.12 -12.92 -10.43
C ALA A 68 9.31 -13.40 -11.26
N ILE A 69 10.03 -12.48 -11.93
CA ILE A 69 11.27 -12.80 -12.66
C ILE A 69 12.34 -13.41 -11.72
N SER A 70 12.37 -12.99 -10.46
CA SER A 70 13.28 -13.54 -9.43
C SER A 70 12.70 -14.75 -8.66
N GLY A 71 11.57 -15.31 -9.10
CA GLY A 71 10.89 -16.40 -8.40
C GLY A 71 10.30 -16.03 -7.03
N SER A 72 10.24 -14.74 -6.72
CA SER A 72 9.90 -14.23 -5.38
C SER A 72 8.41 -13.88 -5.27
N VAL A 73 7.52 -14.73 -5.78
CA VAL A 73 6.06 -14.54 -5.69
C VAL A 73 5.39 -15.86 -5.32
N ALA A 74 4.76 -15.92 -4.15
CA ALA A 74 3.89 -17.03 -3.79
C ALA A 74 2.50 -16.80 -4.38
N TRP A 75 2.27 -17.35 -5.58
CA TRP A 75 1.05 -17.15 -6.37
C TRP A 75 -0.22 -17.59 -5.66
N ILE A 76 -0.24 -18.80 -5.08
CA ILE A 76 -1.44 -19.34 -4.41
C ILE A 76 -1.81 -18.51 -3.17
N PRO A 77 -0.90 -18.22 -2.22
CA PRO A 77 -1.20 -17.34 -1.08
C PRO A 77 -1.66 -15.94 -1.53
N ALA A 78 -1.05 -15.37 -2.56
CA ALA A 78 -1.44 -14.07 -3.09
C ALA A 78 -2.89 -14.07 -3.60
N LEU A 79 -3.30 -15.11 -4.32
CA LEU A 79 -4.67 -15.24 -4.84
C LEU A 79 -5.69 -15.46 -3.72
N ILE A 80 -5.36 -16.23 -2.68
CA ILE A 80 -6.21 -16.42 -1.50
C ILE A 80 -6.38 -15.09 -0.76
N LEU A 81 -5.29 -14.37 -0.49
CA LEU A 81 -5.32 -13.05 0.13
C LEU A 81 -6.13 -12.06 -0.72
N ALA A 82 -5.93 -12.07 -2.04
CA ALA A 82 -6.66 -11.24 -2.98
C ALA A 82 -8.17 -11.48 -2.92
N ALA A 83 -8.61 -12.74 -2.85
CA ALA A 83 -10.04 -13.07 -2.76
C ALA A 83 -10.68 -12.45 -1.51
N GLY A 84 -10.05 -12.61 -0.35
CA GLY A 84 -10.51 -11.97 0.89
C GLY A 84 -10.45 -10.44 0.79
N ALA A 85 -9.37 -9.90 0.25
CA ALA A 85 -9.13 -8.47 0.19
C ALA A 85 -10.03 -7.73 -0.80
N VAL A 86 -10.44 -8.35 -1.89
CA VAL A 86 -11.46 -7.80 -2.80
C VAL A 86 -12.77 -7.57 -2.06
N VAL A 87 -13.22 -8.56 -1.28
CA VAL A 87 -14.44 -8.46 -0.45
C VAL A 87 -14.25 -7.36 0.60
N GLY A 88 -13.12 -7.38 1.30
CA GLY A 88 -12.78 -6.36 2.29
C GLY A 88 -12.76 -4.95 1.71
N ALA A 89 -12.16 -4.74 0.54
CA ALA A 89 -12.07 -3.44 -0.10
C ALA A 89 -13.44 -2.87 -0.51
N GLN A 90 -14.38 -3.73 -0.93
CA GLN A 90 -15.76 -3.32 -1.15
C GLN A 90 -16.45 -2.89 0.15
N ILE A 91 -16.24 -3.62 1.25
CA ILE A 91 -16.78 -3.26 2.56
C ILE A 91 -16.18 -1.91 3.01
N GLY A 92 -14.85 -1.78 2.95
CA GLY A 92 -14.13 -0.57 3.35
C GLY A 92 -14.55 0.66 2.56
N SER A 93 -14.64 0.57 1.23
CA SER A 93 -15.09 1.68 0.38
C SER A 93 -16.55 2.08 0.62
N ARG A 94 -17.44 1.14 0.98
CA ARG A 94 -18.83 1.44 1.38
C ARG A 94 -18.93 2.07 2.77
N LEU A 95 -18.01 1.75 3.67
CA LEU A 95 -17.93 2.36 4.99
C LEU A 95 -17.32 3.76 4.95
N LEU A 96 -16.45 4.04 3.97
CA LEU A 96 -15.71 5.29 3.83
C LEU A 96 -16.57 6.57 3.94
N PRO A 97 -17.77 6.68 3.35
CA PRO A 97 -18.62 7.86 3.48
C PRO A 97 -19.14 8.08 4.91
N ARG A 98 -19.27 7.02 5.70
CA ARG A 98 -19.78 7.03 7.08
C ARG A 98 -18.72 7.40 8.12
N VAL A 99 -17.44 7.35 7.75
CA VAL A 99 -16.32 7.69 8.64
C VAL A 99 -15.90 9.14 8.41
N SER A 100 -15.75 9.91 9.49
CA SER A 100 -15.32 11.31 9.41
C SER A 100 -13.88 11.42 8.88
N GLN A 101 -13.56 12.54 8.21
CA GLN A 101 -12.20 12.80 7.69
C GLN A 101 -11.15 12.77 8.81
N THR A 102 -11.50 13.24 10.00
CA THR A 102 -10.63 13.23 11.19
C THR A 102 -10.38 11.80 11.67
N ALA A 103 -11.42 10.97 11.75
CA ALA A 103 -11.28 9.56 12.14
C ALA A 103 -10.46 8.77 11.12
N LEU A 104 -10.63 9.00 9.81
CA LEU A 104 -9.79 8.38 8.77
C LEU A 104 -8.31 8.76 8.92
N ARG A 105 -8.03 10.03 9.20
CA ARG A 105 -6.65 10.52 9.37
C ARG A 105 -5.97 9.91 10.59
N TRP A 106 -6.64 9.92 11.74
CA TRP A 106 -6.11 9.28 12.96
C TRP A 106 -6.03 7.77 12.83
N GLY A 107 -7.01 7.14 12.18
CA GLY A 107 -6.98 5.73 11.85
C GLY A 107 -5.76 5.36 11.02
N PHE A 108 -5.38 6.19 10.04
CA PHE A 108 -4.13 5.99 9.29
C PHE A 108 -2.88 6.11 10.15
N VAL A 109 -2.80 7.10 11.05
CA VAL A 109 -1.65 7.24 11.95
C VAL A 109 -1.52 6.03 12.88
N VAL A 110 -2.62 5.60 13.51
CA VAL A 110 -2.65 4.40 14.36
C VAL A 110 -2.24 3.16 13.59
N PHE A 111 -2.75 3.01 12.36
CA PHE A 111 -2.36 1.94 11.45
C PHE A 111 -0.86 1.91 11.18
N LEU A 112 -0.23 3.07 10.90
CA LEU A 112 1.20 3.14 10.67
C LEU A 112 2.00 2.74 11.91
N ILE A 113 1.57 3.18 13.09
CA ILE A 113 2.23 2.82 14.37
C ILE A 113 2.18 1.30 14.58
N VAL A 114 1.03 0.67 14.37
CA VAL A 114 0.87 -0.80 14.51
C VAL A 114 1.84 -1.53 13.57
N VAL A 115 1.99 -1.05 12.33
CA VAL A 115 2.93 -1.66 11.38
C VAL A 115 4.38 -1.42 11.80
N ILE A 116 4.73 -0.20 12.22
CA ILE A 116 6.09 0.10 12.66
C ILE A 116 6.49 -0.85 13.80
N VAL A 117 5.61 -1.03 14.79
CA VAL A 117 5.85 -1.97 15.89
C VAL A 117 5.99 -3.40 15.38
N SER A 118 5.13 -3.84 14.45
CA SER A 118 5.23 -5.19 13.91
C SER A 118 6.55 -5.43 13.16
N LEU A 119 7.10 -4.42 12.47
CA LEU A 119 8.39 -4.54 11.79
C LEU A 119 9.56 -4.80 12.75
N PHE A 120 9.53 -4.28 13.98
CA PHE A 120 10.56 -4.56 14.99
C PHE A 120 10.46 -5.95 15.62
N LEU A 121 9.30 -6.62 15.49
CA LEU A 121 9.11 -7.99 15.94
C LEU A 121 9.53 -9.02 14.89
N VAL A 122 9.73 -8.60 13.64
CA VAL A 122 10.08 -9.49 12.52
C VAL A 122 11.58 -9.72 12.49
N ILE A 123 12.00 -10.98 12.40
CA ILE A 123 13.37 -11.36 12.04
C ILE A 123 13.37 -11.72 10.55
N PRO A 124 13.78 -10.80 9.65
CA PRO A 124 13.70 -11.02 8.22
C PRO A 124 14.71 -12.08 7.78
N SER A 125 14.25 -13.10 7.04
CA SER A 125 15.10 -14.16 6.51
C SER A 125 14.78 -14.44 5.05
N ARG A 126 15.77 -14.92 4.27
CA ARG A 126 15.61 -15.25 2.85
C ARG A 126 15.35 -16.74 2.58
N ALA A 127 15.70 -17.60 3.53
CA ALA A 127 15.65 -19.06 3.39
C ALA A 127 14.33 -19.68 3.86
N ALA A 128 13.34 -18.87 4.25
CA ALA A 128 12.12 -19.37 4.85
C ALA A 128 11.12 -19.82 3.77
N GLU A 129 10.63 -21.05 3.90
CA GLU A 129 9.70 -21.69 2.98
C GLU A 129 8.26 -21.64 3.52
N PHE A 130 7.30 -21.34 2.64
CA PHE A 130 5.90 -21.21 3.02
C PHE A 130 5.16 -22.53 2.85
N GLU A 131 4.75 -23.15 3.96
CA GLU A 131 3.92 -24.35 3.95
C GLU A 131 2.42 -24.01 3.94
N LEU A 132 1.73 -24.38 2.86
CA LEU A 132 0.28 -24.21 2.70
C LEU A 132 -0.47 -25.32 3.44
N GLY A 133 -0.89 -25.05 4.67
CA GLY A 133 -1.91 -25.83 5.38
C GLY A 133 -3.32 -25.28 5.21
N TRP A 134 -4.35 -26.09 5.47
CA TRP A 134 -5.76 -25.65 5.46
C TRP A 134 -6.02 -24.48 6.43
N LEU A 135 -5.45 -24.57 7.64
CA LEU A 135 -5.54 -23.51 8.64
C LEU A 135 -4.90 -22.20 8.15
N ASN A 136 -3.75 -22.30 7.49
CA ASN A 136 -3.05 -21.15 6.91
C ASN A 136 -3.88 -20.52 5.78
N GLY A 137 -4.55 -21.34 4.96
CA GLY A 137 -5.47 -20.86 3.92
C GLY A 137 -6.62 -20.02 4.50
N VAL A 138 -7.27 -20.50 5.56
CA VAL A 138 -8.35 -19.76 6.23
C VAL A 138 -7.82 -18.46 6.87
N ALA A 139 -6.66 -18.52 7.52
CA ALA A 139 -6.01 -17.36 8.10
C ALA A 139 -5.67 -16.30 7.03
N LEU A 140 -5.16 -16.71 5.85
CA LEU A 140 -4.91 -15.82 4.73
C LEU A 140 -6.20 -15.15 4.23
N VAL A 141 -7.32 -15.87 4.13
CA VAL A 141 -8.59 -15.23 3.75
C VAL A 141 -9.00 -14.18 4.78
N ALA A 142 -8.92 -14.49 6.08
CA ALA A 142 -9.27 -13.56 7.15
C ALA A 142 -8.38 -12.31 7.13
N VAL A 143 -7.06 -12.48 7.02
CA VAL A 143 -6.08 -11.40 6.86
C VAL A 143 -6.39 -10.59 5.60
N GLY A 144 -6.71 -11.25 4.48
CA GLY A 144 -7.12 -10.62 3.24
C GLY A 144 -8.33 -9.72 3.46
N VAL A 145 -9.40 -10.22 4.08
CA VAL A 145 -10.60 -9.41 4.38
C VAL A 145 -10.26 -8.19 5.23
N VAL A 146 -9.55 -8.38 6.34
CA VAL A 146 -9.20 -7.27 7.27
C VAL A 146 -8.35 -6.22 6.55
N THR A 147 -7.29 -6.64 5.87
CA THR A 147 -6.41 -5.72 5.14
C THR A 147 -7.11 -5.07 3.96
N GLY A 148 -8.02 -5.76 3.29
CA GLY A 148 -8.91 -5.21 2.26
C GLY A 148 -9.81 -4.11 2.81
N VAL A 149 -10.45 -4.30 3.96
CA VAL A 149 -11.29 -3.27 4.61
C VAL A 149 -10.46 -2.02 4.88
N ILE A 150 -9.28 -2.20 5.48
CA ILE A 150 -8.35 -1.10 5.78
C ILE A 150 -7.90 -0.42 4.48
N ALA A 151 -7.53 -1.20 3.45
CA ALA A 151 -7.11 -0.68 2.16
C ALA A 151 -8.22 0.13 1.46
N GLY A 152 -9.47 -0.32 1.51
CA GLY A 152 -10.63 0.38 0.96
C GLY A 152 -10.97 1.68 1.69
N LEU A 153 -10.71 1.74 3.01
CA LEU A 153 -10.92 2.95 3.83
C LEU A 153 -9.78 3.98 3.67
N ILE A 154 -8.54 3.50 3.67
CA ILE A 154 -7.35 4.37 3.80
C ILE A 154 -6.69 4.62 2.43
N GLY A 155 -6.87 3.73 1.47
CA GLY A 155 -6.35 3.85 0.10
C GLY A 155 -4.92 3.38 -0.10
N VAL A 156 -4.43 2.50 0.78
CA VAL A 156 -3.01 2.10 0.85
C VAL A 156 -2.72 0.74 0.21
N GLY A 157 -3.74 0.07 -0.35
CA GLY A 157 -3.58 -1.25 -1.00
C GLY A 157 -3.38 -2.42 -0.05
N GLY A 158 -2.95 -2.19 1.19
CA GLY A 158 -2.84 -3.23 2.24
C GLY A 158 -1.46 -3.88 2.35
N GLY A 159 -0.57 -3.66 1.38
CA GLY A 159 0.79 -4.22 1.38
C GLY A 159 1.62 -3.95 2.63
N VAL A 160 1.36 -2.82 3.28
CA VAL A 160 2.07 -2.37 4.48
C VAL A 160 1.86 -3.32 5.64
N ILE A 161 0.66 -3.91 5.72
CA ILE A 161 0.33 -4.94 6.70
C ILE A 161 0.76 -6.31 6.18
N ILE A 162 0.50 -6.59 4.90
CA ILE A 162 0.68 -7.94 4.36
C ILE A 162 2.14 -8.39 4.40
N VAL A 163 3.09 -7.50 4.11
CA VAL A 163 4.52 -7.84 4.17
C VAL A 163 4.93 -8.35 5.57
N PRO A 164 4.76 -7.59 6.67
CA PRO A 164 5.10 -8.09 8.00
C PRO A 164 4.21 -9.25 8.46
N VAL A 165 2.93 -9.30 8.06
CA VAL A 165 2.05 -10.44 8.43
C VAL A 165 2.49 -11.74 7.77
N LEU A 166 2.90 -11.72 6.49
CA LEU A 166 3.45 -12.90 5.82
C LEU A 166 4.77 -13.35 6.44
N MET A 167 5.61 -12.41 6.86
CA MET A 167 6.89 -12.72 7.49
C MET A 167 6.73 -13.25 8.92
N LEU A 168 5.88 -12.62 9.75
CA LEU A 168 5.66 -13.02 11.14
C LEU A 168 4.74 -14.22 11.29
N GLY A 169 3.58 -14.15 10.65
CA GLY A 169 2.49 -15.11 10.86
C GLY A 169 2.68 -16.39 10.06
N PHE A 170 3.44 -16.33 8.96
CA PHE A 170 3.60 -17.44 8.04
C PHE A 170 5.05 -17.73 7.65
N GLY A 171 6.03 -17.07 8.28
CA GLY A 171 7.44 -17.34 8.05
C GLY A 171 7.88 -17.21 6.60
N THR A 172 7.30 -16.31 5.81
CA THR A 172 7.70 -16.11 4.41
C THR A 172 8.98 -15.30 4.31
N SER A 173 9.79 -15.57 3.28
CA SER A 173 10.95 -14.73 2.98
C SER A 173 10.57 -13.27 2.69
N ASP A 174 11.49 -12.33 2.97
CA ASP A 174 11.21 -10.90 2.80
C ASP A 174 10.86 -10.52 1.35
N LEU A 175 11.57 -11.12 0.37
CA LEU A 175 11.34 -10.86 -1.05
C LEU A 175 10.03 -11.50 -1.53
N VAL A 176 9.72 -12.73 -1.08
CA VAL A 176 8.46 -13.40 -1.43
C VAL A 176 7.28 -12.65 -0.83
N ALA A 177 7.39 -12.17 0.41
CA ALA A 177 6.33 -11.36 1.05
C ALA A 177 6.03 -10.08 0.25
N LYS A 178 7.07 -9.38 -0.23
CA LYS A 178 6.93 -8.17 -1.07
C LYS A 178 6.32 -8.47 -2.44
N GLY A 179 6.70 -9.57 -3.09
CA GLY A 179 6.12 -9.96 -4.38
C GLY A 179 4.66 -10.41 -4.25
N THR A 180 4.37 -11.24 -3.25
CA THR A 180 3.02 -11.74 -2.93
C THR A 180 2.06 -10.61 -2.55
N SER A 181 2.50 -9.62 -1.78
CA SER A 181 1.68 -8.46 -1.44
C SER A 181 1.33 -7.61 -2.65
N LEU A 182 2.26 -7.39 -3.58
CA LEU A 182 2.03 -6.64 -4.83
C LEU A 182 1.01 -7.35 -5.72
N LEU A 183 1.09 -8.67 -5.85
CA LEU A 183 0.11 -9.45 -6.59
C LEU A 183 -1.30 -9.32 -5.98
N MET A 184 -1.42 -9.47 -4.65
CA MET A 184 -2.69 -9.32 -3.95
C MET A 184 -3.26 -7.90 -4.06
N MET A 185 -2.40 -6.88 -4.14
CA MET A 185 -2.82 -5.49 -4.25
C MET A 185 -3.51 -5.17 -5.56
N ILE A 186 -3.19 -5.83 -6.67
CA ILE A 186 -3.80 -5.54 -7.99
C ILE A 186 -5.34 -5.66 -7.95
N PRO A 187 -5.92 -6.84 -7.66
CA PRO A 187 -7.39 -6.99 -7.62
C PRO A 187 -8.03 -6.19 -6.48
N THR A 188 -7.35 -6.06 -5.33
CA THR A 188 -7.81 -5.26 -4.19
C THR A 188 -7.92 -3.77 -4.54
N ALA A 189 -6.91 -3.24 -5.24
CA ALA A 189 -6.86 -1.85 -5.68
C ALA A 189 -7.86 -1.57 -6.79
N VAL A 190 -8.05 -2.48 -7.75
CA VAL A 190 -9.12 -2.39 -8.75
C VAL A 190 -10.49 -2.36 -8.08
N SER A 191 -10.75 -3.32 -7.19
CA SER A 191 -11.99 -3.41 -6.40
C SER A 191 -12.25 -2.11 -5.62
N GLY A 192 -11.28 -1.66 -4.81
CA GLY A 192 -11.39 -0.45 -4.02
C GLY A 192 -11.53 0.83 -4.87
N THR A 193 -10.89 0.88 -6.04
CA THR A 193 -11.04 1.98 -7.01
C THR A 193 -12.47 2.04 -7.55
N ILE A 194 -13.05 0.91 -7.94
CA ILE A 194 -14.44 0.83 -8.41
C ILE A 194 -15.40 1.32 -7.31
N GLY A 195 -15.17 0.91 -6.06
CA GLY A 195 -15.96 1.38 -4.91
C GLY A 195 -15.86 2.89 -4.71
N ASN A 196 -14.65 3.46 -4.82
CA ASN A 196 -14.43 4.90 -4.66
C ASN A 196 -14.91 5.73 -5.84
N LEU A 197 -14.90 5.21 -7.06
CA LEU A 197 -15.45 5.86 -8.25
C LEU A 197 -16.94 6.11 -8.12
N ARG A 198 -17.69 5.16 -7.54
CA ARG A 198 -19.13 5.29 -7.25
C ARG A 198 -19.45 6.43 -6.27
N HIS A 199 -18.46 6.87 -5.50
CA HIS A 199 -18.59 7.95 -4.53
C HIS A 199 -17.86 9.24 -4.95
N HIS A 200 -17.43 9.35 -6.22
CA HIS A 200 -16.67 10.49 -6.76
C HIS A 200 -15.40 10.83 -5.97
N ASN A 201 -14.77 9.81 -5.35
CA ASN A 201 -13.56 9.95 -4.53
C ASN A 201 -12.28 9.59 -5.30
N VAL A 202 -12.25 9.72 -6.62
CA VAL A 202 -11.08 9.38 -7.44
C VAL A 202 -10.81 10.48 -8.43
N ASP A 203 -9.61 11.04 -8.37
CA ASP A 203 -9.07 11.90 -9.44
C ASP A 203 -8.31 11.01 -10.44
N LEU A 204 -8.98 10.64 -11.53
CA LEU A 204 -8.43 9.72 -12.53
C LEU A 204 -7.17 10.25 -13.23
N VAL A 205 -7.04 11.56 -13.38
CA VAL A 205 -5.88 12.15 -14.06
C VAL A 205 -4.67 12.15 -13.12
N ALA A 206 -4.87 12.54 -11.86
CA ALA A 206 -3.83 12.41 -10.85
C ALA A 206 -3.39 10.94 -10.72
N ALA A 207 -4.34 10.01 -10.66
CA ALA A 207 -4.07 8.58 -10.57
C ALA A 207 -3.28 8.07 -11.78
N ALA A 208 -3.65 8.45 -13.01
CA ALA A 208 -2.95 8.04 -14.22
C ALA A 208 -1.51 8.57 -14.26
N LEU A 209 -1.30 9.86 -13.95
CA LEU A 209 0.03 10.46 -13.96
C LEU A 209 0.94 9.85 -12.89
N ILE A 210 0.43 9.69 -11.67
CA ILE A 210 1.16 9.05 -10.57
C ILE A 210 1.47 7.60 -10.95
N GLY A 211 0.48 6.84 -11.43
CA GLY A 211 0.63 5.43 -11.79
C GLY A 211 1.66 5.21 -12.90
N VAL A 212 1.56 5.96 -14.01
CA VAL A 212 2.48 5.83 -15.16
C VAL A 212 3.90 6.24 -14.78
N SER A 213 4.08 7.36 -14.07
CA SER A 213 5.42 7.78 -13.65
C SER A 213 6.01 6.81 -12.63
N ALA A 214 5.20 6.28 -11.70
CA ALA A 214 5.65 5.29 -10.74
C ALA A 214 6.13 3.98 -11.40
N CYS A 215 5.48 3.51 -12.47
CA CYS A 215 5.95 2.35 -13.23
C CYS A 215 7.42 2.46 -13.66
N THR A 216 7.90 3.65 -14.00
CA THR A 216 9.28 3.87 -14.46
C THR A 216 10.33 3.62 -13.38
N THR A 217 9.95 3.66 -12.11
CA THR A 217 10.86 3.52 -10.95
C THR A 217 10.56 2.27 -10.12
N THR A 218 9.40 1.64 -10.28
CA THR A 218 9.05 0.42 -9.54
C THR A 218 10.04 -0.72 -9.78
N ALA A 219 10.42 -0.97 -11.03
CA ALA A 219 11.38 -2.02 -11.35
C ALA A 219 12.76 -1.76 -10.71
N LEU A 220 13.19 -0.49 -10.69
CA LEU A 220 14.42 -0.09 -9.99
C LEU A 220 14.32 -0.35 -8.48
N GLY A 221 13.19 -0.03 -7.86
CA GLY A 221 12.95 -0.32 -6.44
C GLY A 221 12.99 -1.82 -6.13
N ALA A 222 12.33 -2.63 -6.94
CA ALA A 222 12.32 -4.09 -6.78
C ALA A 222 13.73 -4.68 -6.97
N TRP A 223 14.48 -4.19 -7.96
CA TRP A 223 15.88 -4.58 -8.15
C TRP A 223 16.75 -4.20 -6.94
N LEU A 224 16.62 -2.98 -6.42
CA LEU A 224 17.33 -2.55 -5.20
C LEU A 224 16.98 -3.44 -4.00
N ALA A 225 15.72 -3.88 -3.87
CA ALA A 225 15.31 -4.76 -2.77
C ALA A 225 16.10 -6.07 -2.76
N THR A 226 16.50 -6.61 -3.92
CA THR A 226 17.32 -7.83 -3.99
C THR A 226 18.76 -7.60 -3.50
N ARG A 227 19.26 -6.37 -3.60
CA ARG A 227 20.63 -5.98 -3.27
C ARG A 227 20.81 -5.52 -1.82
N ILE A 228 19.73 -5.12 -1.15
CA ILE A 228 19.76 -4.67 0.23
C ILE A 228 19.63 -5.87 1.17
N ASP A 229 20.45 -5.87 2.22
CA ASP A 229 20.34 -6.83 3.31
C ASP A 229 18.93 -6.80 3.95
N PRO A 230 18.32 -7.94 4.31
CA PRO A 230 16.95 -7.97 4.83
C PRO A 230 16.74 -7.11 6.08
N PHE A 231 17.71 -7.05 7.00
CA PHE A 231 17.62 -6.22 8.20
C PHE A 231 17.69 -4.74 7.84
N ALA A 232 18.65 -4.35 6.98
CA ALA A 232 18.74 -2.98 6.48
C ALA A 232 17.46 -2.55 5.75
N GLY A 233 16.87 -3.44 4.93
CA GLY A 233 15.60 -3.18 4.24
C GLY A 233 14.44 -2.96 5.21
N ASN A 234 14.36 -3.77 6.28
CA ASN A 234 13.35 -3.63 7.31
C ASN A 234 13.49 -2.30 8.09
N VAL A 235 14.72 -1.93 8.47
CA VAL A 235 15.01 -0.66 9.15
C VAL A 235 14.67 0.54 8.25
N LEU A 236 15.04 0.50 6.96
CA LEU A 236 14.67 1.55 6.00
C LEU A 236 13.16 1.67 5.85
N PHE A 237 12.44 0.55 5.83
CA PHE A 237 10.98 0.56 5.74
C PHE A 237 10.34 1.18 6.99
N ALA A 238 10.80 0.78 8.18
CA ALA A 238 10.33 1.34 9.44
C ALA A 238 10.61 2.85 9.54
N ALA A 239 11.84 3.28 9.21
CA ALA A 239 12.21 4.69 9.20
C ALA A 239 11.32 5.51 8.25
N TYR A 240 11.04 4.98 7.05
CA TYR A 240 10.10 5.56 6.12
C TYR A 240 8.69 5.72 6.70
N LEU A 241 8.14 4.66 7.31
CA LEU A 241 6.79 4.72 7.92
C LEU A 241 6.75 5.71 9.10
N VAL A 242 7.82 5.82 9.89
CA VAL A 242 7.93 6.81 10.98
C VAL A 242 7.85 8.22 10.43
N VAL A 243 8.58 8.53 9.36
CA VAL A 243 8.53 9.86 8.71
C VAL A 243 7.11 10.19 8.28
N ILE A 244 6.42 9.26 7.63
CA ILE A 244 5.03 9.47 7.19
C ILE A 244 4.08 9.62 8.38
N ALA A 245 4.21 8.79 9.41
CA ALA A 245 3.37 8.84 10.61
C ALA A 245 3.50 10.18 11.33
N VAL A 246 4.73 10.67 11.52
CA VAL A 246 5.01 11.97 12.14
C VAL A 246 4.42 13.10 11.31
N GLN A 247 4.66 13.12 9.99
CA GLN A 247 4.10 14.16 9.11
C GLN A 247 2.57 14.19 9.16
N MET A 248 1.94 13.03 9.17
CA MET A 248 0.48 12.93 9.22
C MET A 248 -0.10 13.32 10.57
N ALA A 249 0.55 12.92 11.67
CA ALA A 249 0.18 13.32 13.02
C ALA A 249 0.29 14.84 13.22
N LEU A 250 1.40 15.45 12.79
CA LEU A 250 1.59 16.91 12.86
C LEU A 250 0.50 17.65 12.08
N LYS A 251 0.12 17.15 10.88
CA LYS A 251 -0.99 17.74 10.13
C LYS A 251 -2.32 17.55 10.84
N ALA A 252 -2.57 16.38 11.43
CA ALA A 252 -3.78 16.10 12.21
C ALA A 252 -3.92 17.08 13.37
N LEU A 253 -2.85 17.33 14.12
CA LEU A 253 -2.83 18.25 15.26
C LEU A 253 -3.01 19.72 14.85
N ARG A 254 -2.42 20.15 13.72
CA ARG A 254 -2.58 21.52 13.20
C ARG A 254 -3.97 21.79 12.62
N SER A 255 -4.69 20.75 12.21
CA SER A 255 -6.04 20.85 11.70
C SER A 255 -7.02 20.88 12.88
N ARG A 256 -7.07 21.99 13.63
CA ARG A 256 -8.10 22.18 14.66
C ARG A 256 -9.50 22.02 14.02
N PRO A 257 -10.44 21.35 14.70
CA PRO A 257 -11.81 21.29 14.24
C PRO A 257 -12.35 22.73 14.21
N ARG A 258 -12.76 23.19 13.03
CA ARG A 258 -13.73 24.27 12.92
C ARG A 258 -15.10 23.62 12.81
#